data_AF-A0A7K0LG36-F1
#
_entry.id   AF-A0A7K0LG36-F1
#
_cell.length_a   1.000
_cell.length_b   1.000
_cell.length_c   1.000
_cell.angle_alpha   90.00
_cell.angle_beta   90.00
_cell.angle_gamma   90.00
#
_symmetry.space_group_name_H-M   'P 1'
#
loop_
_entity.id
_entity.type
_entity.pdbx_description
1 polymer ?
#
loop_
_entity_poly.entity_id
_entity_poly.type
_entity_poly.pdbx_seq_one_letter_code
_entity_poly.pdbx_strand_id
1 'polypeptide(L)' 'MLVFGYFGLLIVGFYFLLVRPQRRQVAARRAIVAAIEVGDAVVTAGGIHGVVASLDTDL' A
#
# COMPACT_ATOMS: atom_id res chain seq x y z
N MET A 1 25.85 2.87 28.73
CA MET A 1 25.91 1.66 27.87
C MET A 1 24.57 0.94 27.77
N LEU A 2 23.91 0.56 28.88
CA LEU A 2 22.61 -0.14 28.87
C LEU A 2 21.45 0.63 28.20
N VAL A 3 21.39 1.95 28.38
CA VAL A 3 20.35 2.81 27.78
C VAL A 3 20.39 2.78 26.23
N PHE A 4 21.57 2.80 25.63
CA PHE A 4 21.73 2.73 24.17
C PHE A 4 21.27 1.39 23.59
N GLY A 5 21.49 0.27 24.31
CA GLY A 5 20.98 -1.04 23.93
C GLY A 5 19.45 -1.13 24.01
N TYR A 6 18.85 -0.55 25.06
CA TYR A 6 17.40 -0.48 25.21
C TYR A 6 16.72 0.31 24.09
N PHE A 7 17.23 1.51 23.77
CA PHE A 7 16.71 2.31 22.66
C PHE A 7 16.88 1.62 21.30
N GLY A 8 17.99 0.91 21.08
CA GLY A 8 18.18 0.12 19.86
C GLY A 8 17.13 -0.99 19.69
N LEU A 9 16.81 -1.71 20.76
CA LEU A 9 15.78 -2.76 20.75
C LEU A 9 14.39 -2.19 20.41
N LEU A 10 14.04 -1.05 21.02
CA LEU A 10 12.77 -0.37 20.75
C LEU A 10 12.67 0.04 19.28
N ILE A 11 13.70 0.67 18.71
CA ILE A 11 13.70 1.11 17.31
C ILE A 11 13.51 -0.08 16.37
N VAL A 12 14.21 -1.20 16.59
CA VAL A 12 14.07 -2.40 15.76
C VAL A 12 12.65 -3.00 15.88
N GLY A 13 12.10 -3.05 17.10
CA GLY A 13 10.74 -3.54 17.35
C GLY A 13 9.67 -2.68 16.65
N PHE A 14 9.73 -1.36 16.82
CA PHE A 14 8.80 -0.43 16.18
C PHE A 14 8.98 -0.37 14.66
N TYR A 15 10.21 -0.43 14.16
CA TYR A 15 10.50 -0.50 12.72
C TYR A 15 9.81 -1.71 12.08
N PHE A 16 9.93 -2.89 12.68
CA PHE A 16 9.31 -4.09 12.15
C PHE A 16 7.78 -4.01 12.20
N LEU A 17 7.23 -3.45 13.27
CA LEU A 17 5.80 -3.34 13.48
C LEU A 17 5.14 -2.32 12.54
N LEU A 18 5.80 -1.22 12.17
CA LEU A 18 5.24 -0.21 11.25
C LEU A 18 5.55 -0.50 9.77
N VAL A 19 6.77 -0.92 9.45
CA VAL A 19 7.20 -1.09 8.05
C VAL A 19 6.59 -2.33 7.40
N ARG A 20 6.46 -3.43 8.14
CA ARG A 20 5.87 -4.68 7.60
C ARG A 20 4.40 -4.51 7.18
N PRO A 21 3.49 -3.93 7.99
CA PRO A 21 2.11 -3.71 7.55
C PRO A 21 2.01 -2.66 6.43
N GLN A 22 2.88 -1.64 6.42
CA GLN A 22 2.86 -0.63 5.37
C GLN A 22 3.21 -1.23 4.00
N ARG A 23 4.26 -2.08 3.94
CA ARG A 23 4.63 -2.77 2.69
C ARG A 23 3.50 -3.66 2.15
N ARG A 24 2.75 -4.33 3.03
CA ARG A 24 1.59 -5.17 2.64
C ARG A 24 0.44 -4.34 2.07
N GLN A 25 0.10 -3.21 2.68
CA GLN A 25 -0.95 -2.33 2.18
C GLN A 25 -0.60 -1.74 0.81
N VAL A 26 0.65 -1.31 0.62
CA VAL A 26 1.13 -0.81 -0.68
C VAL A 26 1.09 -1.90 -1.75
N ALA A 27 1.54 -3.11 -1.41
CA ALA A 27 1.48 -4.25 -2.34
C ALA A 27 0.03 -4.62 -2.72
N ALA A 28 -0.88 -4.67 -1.75
CA ALA A 28 -2.30 -4.93 -2.00
C ALA A 28 -2.93 -3.85 -2.87
N ARG A 29 -2.61 -2.57 -2.62
CA ARG A 29 -3.12 -1.46 -3.45
C ARG A 29 -2.63 -1.54 -4.89
N ARG A 30 -1.35 -1.88 -5.09
CA ARG A 30 -0.78 -2.11 -6.43
C ARG A 30 -1.45 -3.29 -7.13
N ALA A 31 -1.68 -4.39 -6.41
CA ALA A 31 -2.35 -5.56 -6.97
C ALA A 31 -3.79 -5.26 -7.42
N ILE A 32 -4.55 -4.48 -6.63
CA ILE A 32 -5.90 -4.05 -7.01
C ILE A 32 -5.85 -3.23 -8.30
N VAL A 33 -4.95 -2.25 -8.40
CA VAL A 33 -4.83 -1.41 -9.60
C VAL A 33 -4.38 -2.22 -10.82
N ALA A 34 -3.44 -3.16 -10.64
CA ALA A 34 -2.93 -4.00 -11.72
C ALA A 34 -3.96 -5.04 -12.22
N ALA A 35 -4.99 -5.33 -11.42
CA ALA A 35 -6.06 -6.26 -11.79
C ALA A 35 -7.26 -5.58 -12.45
N ILE A 36 -7.23 -4.24 -12.62
CA ILE A 36 -8.32 -3.49 -13.26
C ILE A 36 -8.26 -3.72 -14.77
N GLU A 37 -9.40 -4.06 -15.37
CA GLU A 37 -9.56 -4.20 -16.81
C GLU A 37 -10.55 -3.18 -17.39
N VAL A 38 -10.53 -3.02 -18.72
CA VAL A 38 -11.51 -2.18 -19.41
C VAL A 38 -12.90 -2.80 -19.26
N GLY A 39 -13.87 -2.00 -18.80
CA GLY A 39 -15.21 -2.46 -18.50
C GLY A 39 -15.48 -2.70 -17.01
N ASP A 40 -14.46 -2.65 -16.14
CA ASP A 40 -14.66 -2.80 -14.71
C ASP A 40 -15.38 -1.60 -14.09
N ALA A 41 -16.35 -1.87 -13.22
CA ALA A 41 -16.98 -0.88 -12.38
C ALA A 41 -16.09 -0.57 -11.18
N VAL A 42 -15.65 0.68 -11.06
CA VAL A 42 -14.68 1.12 -10.04
C VAL A 42 -15.21 2.33 -9.27
N VAL A 43 -14.73 2.45 -8.03
CA VAL A 43 -14.98 3.62 -7.19
C VAL A 43 -13.65 4.33 -6.94
N THR A 44 -13.59 5.61 -7.30
CA THR A 44 -12.38 6.41 -7.07
C THR A 44 -12.22 6.74 -5.58
N ALA A 45 -11.03 7.18 -5.18
CA ALA A 45 -10.78 7.61 -3.80
C ALA A 45 -11.69 8.76 -3.33
N GLY A 46 -12.26 9.53 -4.28
CA GLY A 46 -13.23 10.60 -4.01
C GLY A 46 -14.68 10.13 -3.94
N GLY A 47 -14.96 8.82 -4.05
CA GLY A 47 -16.31 8.26 -4.02
C GLY A 47 -17.08 8.32 -5.35
N ILE A 48 -16.39 8.59 -6.46
CA ILE A 48 -17.02 8.62 -7.79
C ILE A 48 -17.14 7.20 -8.30
N HIS A 49 -18.36 6.80 -8.66
CA HIS A 49 -18.64 5.52 -9.31
C HIS A 49 -18.53 5.69 -10.83
N GLY A 50 -17.83 4.77 -11.50
CA GLY A 50 -17.68 4.80 -12.95
C GLY A 50 -17.24 3.46 -13.50
N VAL A 51 -17.15 3.38 -14.82
CA VAL A 51 -16.66 2.20 -15.56
C VAL A 51 -15.38 2.59 -16.28
N VAL A 52 -14.38 1.70 -16.26
CA VAL A 52 -13.09 1.92 -16.93
C VAL A 52 -13.30 1.88 -18.44
N ALA A 53 -13.11 3.02 -19.12
CA ALA A 53 -13.32 3.15 -20.56
C ALA A 53 -12.09 2.76 -21.40
N SER A 54 -10.88 2.99 -20.87
CA SER A 54 -9.61 2.64 -21.50
C SER A 54 -8.51 2.61 -20.43
N LEU A 55 -7.46 1.83 -20.66
CA LEU A 55 -6.25 1.75 -19.83
C LEU A 55 -5.04 2.12 -20.68
N ASP A 56 -4.29 3.14 -20.27
CA ASP A 56 -2.96 3.43 -20.85
C ASP A 56 -1.89 2.68 -20.05
N THR A 57 -1.05 1.93 -20.76
CA THR A 57 -0.03 1.03 -20.18
C THR A 57 1.35 1.71 -20.10
N ASP A 58 1.38 2.99 -19.73
CA ASP A 58 2.61 3.79 -19.65
C ASP A 58 3.10 4.04 -18.20
N LEU A 59 2.73 3.18 -17.26
CA LEU A 59 3.07 3.29 -15.82
C LEU A 59 3.97 2.15 -15.31
#